data_AF-A0A6L7LFD7-F1
#
_entry.id   AF-A0A6L7LFD7-F1
#
_cell.length_a   1.000
_cell.length_b   1.000
_cell.length_c   1.000
_cell.angle_alpha   90.00
_cell.angle_beta   90.00
_cell.angle_gamma   90.00
#
_symmetry.space_group_name_H-M   'P 1'
#
loop_
_entity.id
_entity.type
_entity.pdbx_description
1 polymer ?
#
loop_
_entity_poly.entity_id
_entity_poly.type
_entity_poly.pdbx_seq_one_letter_code
_entity_poly.pdbx_strand_id
1 'polypeptide(L)'
;MDTEPPSVATVRITSRPTDGEAYRKGDVVSVEVTFSEQVTPSGDPQLELDIGGVSRRATLQTVSGQTFRDSLVFEYTVKRGDRDDDGIGIGANSLKLNDGGLYDIAGNSAGPTHDVVVVGTDHRVDTTVRDHGIRP
;
A
#
# COMPACT_ATOMS: atom_id res chain seq x y z
N MET A 1 -16.20 18.78 -22.38
CA MET A 1 -15.16 17.75 -22.18
C MET A 1 -14.59 17.98 -20.81
N ASP A 2 -14.28 16.91 -20.10
CA ASP A 2 -13.68 16.99 -18.77
C ASP A 2 -12.21 17.42 -18.89
N THR A 3 -11.75 18.24 -17.96
CA THR A 3 -10.37 18.77 -17.91
C THR A 3 -9.82 18.77 -16.48
N GLU A 4 -10.57 18.25 -15.51
CA GLU A 4 -10.11 18.17 -14.12
C GLU A 4 -9.25 16.90 -13.96
N PRO A 5 -7.99 17.01 -13.51
CA PRO A 5 -7.17 15.83 -13.26
C PRO A 5 -7.57 15.15 -11.94
N PRO A 6 -7.51 13.81 -11.87
CA PRO A 6 -7.72 13.10 -10.62
C PRO A 6 -6.66 13.48 -9.58
N SER A 7 -7.03 13.41 -8.31
CA SER A 7 -6.12 13.57 -7.18
C SER A 7 -6.26 12.43 -6.18
N VAL A 8 -5.21 12.16 -5.40
CA VAL A 8 -5.30 11.17 -4.30
C VAL A 8 -6.16 11.76 -3.18
N ALA A 9 -7.27 11.10 -2.88
CA ALA A 9 -8.20 11.49 -1.83
C ALA A 9 -7.81 10.90 -0.47
N THR A 10 -7.51 9.61 -0.40
CA THR A 10 -7.09 8.94 0.85
C THR A 10 -6.11 7.82 0.60
N VAL A 11 -5.25 7.55 1.58
CA VAL A 11 -4.36 6.40 1.61
C VAL A 11 -4.51 5.72 2.97
N ARG A 12 -4.78 4.42 2.99
CA ARG A 12 -5.01 3.68 4.25
C ARG A 12 -4.58 2.22 4.16
N ILE A 13 -4.04 1.70 5.26
CA ILE A 13 -3.86 0.25 5.42
C ILE A 13 -5.23 -0.36 5.71
N THR A 14 -5.63 -1.36 4.92
CA THR A 14 -6.95 -2.03 5.03
C THR A 14 -6.86 -3.45 5.58
N SER A 15 -5.67 -4.05 5.54
CA SER A 15 -5.39 -5.35 6.15
C SER A 15 -5.23 -5.25 7.66
N ARG A 16 -5.18 -6.42 8.31
CA ARG A 16 -4.82 -6.58 9.72
C ARG A 16 -3.88 -7.78 9.87
N PRO A 17 -3.07 -7.84 10.94
CA PRO A 17 -2.30 -9.03 11.27
C PRO A 17 -3.17 -10.28 11.34
N THR A 18 -2.69 -11.39 10.79
CA THR A 18 -3.46 -12.65 10.78
C THR A 18 -3.53 -13.28 12.18
N ASP A 19 -2.48 -13.11 12.98
CA ASP A 19 -2.37 -13.70 14.31
C ASP A 19 -1.73 -12.73 15.33
N GLY A 20 -2.60 -12.06 16.10
CA GLY A 20 -2.21 -11.17 17.20
C GLY A 20 -2.18 -9.70 16.84
N GLU A 21 -1.26 -8.95 17.47
CA GLU A 21 -1.22 -7.48 17.42
C GLU A 21 -0.20 -6.91 16.42
N ALA A 22 0.53 -7.76 15.70
CA ALA A 22 1.57 -7.36 14.75
C ALA A 22 1.65 -8.33 13.57
N TYR A 23 1.88 -7.79 12.38
CA TYR A 23 2.08 -8.56 11.16
C TYR A 23 3.31 -9.46 11.29
N ARG A 24 3.18 -10.72 10.87
CA ARG A 24 4.25 -11.72 10.88
C ARG A 24 4.74 -12.01 9.47
N LYS A 25 5.86 -12.73 9.38
CA LYS A 25 6.40 -13.20 8.10
C LYS A 25 5.32 -13.97 7.32
N GLY A 26 5.07 -13.56 6.09
CA GLY A 26 4.08 -14.16 5.21
C GLY A 26 2.69 -13.51 5.29
N ASP A 27 2.44 -12.65 6.29
CA ASP A 27 1.25 -11.80 6.28
C ASP A 27 1.33 -10.81 5.12
N VAL A 28 0.15 -10.43 4.62
CA VAL A 28 0.00 -9.45 3.55
C VAL A 28 -0.50 -8.14 4.15
N VAL A 29 0.24 -7.08 3.91
CA VAL A 29 -0.16 -5.71 4.17
C VAL A 29 -0.82 -5.17 2.91
N SER A 30 -2.12 -4.93 2.97
CA SER A 30 -2.91 -4.34 1.88
C SER A 30 -3.14 -2.87 2.18
N VAL A 31 -2.81 -2.01 1.22
CA VAL A 31 -2.96 -0.55 1.29
C VAL A 31 -3.85 -0.10 0.16
N GLU A 32 -4.93 0.60 0.49
CA GLU A 32 -5.83 1.19 -0.48
C GLU A 32 -5.51 2.67 -0.66
N VAL A 33 -5.30 3.06 -1.92
CA VAL A 33 -5.18 4.45 -2.37
C VAL A 33 -6.46 4.78 -3.14
N THR A 34 -7.26 5.69 -2.59
CA THR A 34 -8.48 6.20 -3.22
C THR A 34 -8.22 7.54 -3.87
N PHE A 35 -8.79 7.77 -5.04
CA PHE A 35 -8.70 8.95 -5.88
C PHE A 35 -10.04 9.70 -5.91
N SER A 36 -10.03 10.95 -6.36
CA SER A 36 -11.24 11.77 -6.53
C SER A 36 -12.20 11.21 -7.58
N GLU A 37 -11.70 10.39 -8.50
CA GLU A 37 -12.44 9.77 -9.59
C GLU A 37 -11.75 8.49 -10.06
N GLN A 38 -12.35 7.84 -11.06
CA GLN A 38 -11.80 6.61 -11.62
C GLN A 38 -10.44 6.86 -12.28
N VAL A 39 -9.44 6.04 -11.93
CA VAL A 39 -8.10 6.08 -12.54
C VAL A 39 -7.70 4.73 -13.10
N THR A 40 -7.02 4.76 -14.23
CA THR A 40 -6.39 3.61 -14.87
C THR A 40 -4.88 3.75 -14.81
N PRO A 41 -4.16 2.82 -14.17
CA PRO A 41 -2.71 2.80 -14.18
C PRO A 41 -2.17 2.36 -15.54
N SER A 42 -1.12 3.03 -15.98
CA SER A 42 -0.21 2.54 -17.02
C SER A 42 1.13 2.19 -16.39
N GLY A 43 1.71 1.06 -16.77
CA GLY A 43 2.96 0.57 -16.17
C GLY A 43 2.73 -0.11 -14.81
N ASP A 44 3.78 -0.18 -14.01
CA ASP A 44 3.80 -0.92 -12.74
C ASP A 44 3.95 0.05 -11.55
N PRO A 45 2.88 0.75 -11.13
CA PRO A 45 2.96 1.62 -9.97
C PRO A 45 3.27 0.81 -8.71
N GLN A 46 4.00 1.44 -7.80
CA GLN A 46 4.41 0.86 -6.52
C GLN A 46 4.18 1.88 -5.41
N LEU A 47 3.90 1.38 -4.21
CA LEU A 47 3.77 2.21 -3.02
C LEU A 47 4.94 1.90 -2.07
N GLU A 48 5.68 2.93 -1.67
CA GLU A 48 6.74 2.78 -0.66
C GLU A 48 6.13 2.82 0.75
N LEU A 49 6.39 1.76 1.51
CA LEU A 49 6.09 1.60 2.92
C LEU A 49 7.38 1.79 3.72
N ASP A 50 7.31 2.44 4.86
CA ASP A 50 8.38 2.42 5.86
C ASP A 50 8.07 1.32 6.87
N ILE A 51 9.00 0.37 7.06
CA ILE A 51 8.87 -0.69 8.05
C ILE A 51 10.11 -0.63 8.94
N GLY A 52 10.00 -0.01 10.11
CA GLY A 52 11.08 0.20 11.06
C GLY A 52 12.26 0.98 10.48
N GLY A 53 11.99 2.00 9.67
CA GLY A 53 13.00 2.81 8.98
C GLY A 53 13.56 2.16 7.70
N VAL A 54 13.00 1.02 7.28
CA VAL A 54 13.39 0.33 6.04
C VAL A 54 12.31 0.51 4.99
N SER A 55 12.67 1.11 3.86
CA SER A 55 11.77 1.22 2.71
C SER A 55 11.46 -0.15 2.10
N ARG A 56 10.18 -0.49 2.03
CA ARG A 56 9.61 -1.68 1.41
C ARG A 56 8.63 -1.27 0.30
N ARG A 57 8.65 -2.00 -0.81
CA ARG A 57 7.80 -1.69 -1.97
C ARG A 57 6.60 -2.63 -1.99
N ALA A 58 5.41 -2.06 -1.84
CA ALA A 58 4.14 -2.73 -2.11
C ALA A 58 3.82 -2.61 -3.61
N THR A 59 3.29 -3.68 -4.19
CA THR A 59 2.98 -3.77 -5.62
C THR A 59 1.48 -3.67 -5.86
N LEU A 60 1.08 -3.02 -6.94
CA LEU A 60 -0.32 -2.95 -7.33
C LEU A 60 -0.91 -4.36 -7.50
N GLN A 61 -2.03 -4.63 -6.83
CA GLN A 61 -2.79 -5.84 -6.98
C GLN A 61 -3.54 -5.80 -8.31
N THR A 62 -3.22 -6.76 -9.18
CA THR A 62 -3.87 -6.92 -10.47
C THR A 62 -4.48 -8.32 -10.57
N VAL A 63 -5.81 -8.40 -10.60
CA VAL A 63 -6.54 -9.63 -10.92
C VAL A 63 -6.95 -9.59 -12.39
N SER A 64 -6.85 -10.72 -13.11
CA SER A 64 -7.31 -10.79 -14.50
C SER A 64 -8.77 -10.34 -14.63
N GLY A 65 -9.02 -9.35 -15.49
CA GLY A 65 -10.35 -8.76 -15.68
C GLY A 65 -10.75 -7.70 -14.63
N GLN A 66 -9.85 -7.33 -13.73
CA GLN A 66 -10.07 -6.24 -12.78
C GLN A 66 -10.27 -4.92 -13.52
N THR A 67 -11.35 -4.22 -13.20
CA THR A 67 -11.55 -2.83 -13.59
C THR A 67 -11.21 -1.97 -12.39
N PHE A 68 -10.18 -1.13 -12.53
CA PHE A 68 -9.84 -0.13 -11.53
C PHE A 68 -10.94 0.93 -11.52
N ARG A 69 -11.45 1.24 -10.33
CA ARG A 69 -12.42 2.32 -10.12
C ARG A 69 -11.66 3.54 -9.62
N ASP A 70 -12.17 4.17 -8.59
CA ASP A 70 -11.57 5.25 -7.82
C ASP A 70 -10.55 4.73 -6.79
N SER A 71 -10.27 3.42 -6.70
CA SER A 71 -9.24 2.90 -5.79
C SER A 71 -8.28 1.91 -6.42
N LEU A 72 -7.04 1.97 -5.96
CA LEU A 72 -5.94 1.05 -6.27
C LEU A 72 -5.48 0.39 -4.96
N VAL A 73 -5.35 -0.93 -4.99
CA VAL A 73 -4.88 -1.72 -3.82
C VAL A 73 -3.45 -2.15 -4.07
N PHE A 74 -2.55 -1.84 -3.14
CA PHE A 74 -1.16 -2.25 -3.14
C PHE A 74 -0.92 -3.28 -2.05
N GLU A 75 -0.17 -4.32 -2.35
CA GLU A 75 0.10 -5.40 -1.42
C GLU A 75 1.60 -5.57 -1.17
N TYR A 76 1.95 -5.80 0.09
CA TYR A 76 3.29 -6.17 0.52
C TYR A 76 3.24 -7.41 1.39
N THR A 77 3.95 -8.47 0.99
CA THR A 77 4.15 -9.64 1.85
C THR A 77 5.32 -9.40 2.79
N VAL A 78 5.06 -9.46 4.10
CA VAL A 78 6.04 -9.26 5.16
C VAL A 78 7.15 -10.31 5.05
N LYS A 79 8.39 -9.83 4.98
CA LYS A 79 9.58 -10.65 4.80
C LYS A 79 10.25 -10.93 6.13
N ARG A 80 11.05 -12.00 6.16
CA ARG A 80 11.87 -12.32 7.34
C ARG A 80 12.84 -11.16 7.63
N GLY A 81 12.88 -10.73 8.88
CA GLY A 81 13.77 -9.65 9.33
C GLY A 81 13.11 -8.27 9.30
N ASP A 82 11.88 -8.15 8.79
CA ASP A 82 11.09 -6.95 9.01
C ASP A 82 10.70 -6.85 10.48
N ARG A 83 10.82 -5.64 11.02
CA ARG A 83 10.40 -5.30 12.37
C ARG A 83 10.02 -3.83 12.41
N ASP A 84 8.90 -3.55 13.04
CA ASP A 84 8.37 -2.22 13.21
C ASP A 84 7.52 -2.18 14.48
N ASP A 85 7.99 -1.45 15.49
CA ASP A 85 7.40 -1.41 16.81
C ASP A 85 6.41 -0.23 16.97
N ASP A 86 6.49 0.79 16.11
CA ASP A 86 5.64 1.99 16.10
C ASP A 86 4.53 1.95 15.04
N GLY A 87 4.63 1.07 14.05
CA GLY A 87 3.63 0.83 13.01
C GLY A 87 4.14 1.20 11.62
N ILE A 88 3.72 0.43 10.60
CA ILE A 88 4.12 0.66 9.20
C ILE A 88 3.81 2.09 8.79
N GLY A 89 4.80 2.86 8.36
CA GLY A 89 4.64 4.22 7.86
C GLY A 89 4.34 4.29 6.37
N ILE A 90 3.62 5.33 5.93
CA ILE A 90 3.51 5.69 4.51
C ILE A 90 3.88 7.16 4.34
N GLY A 91 5.09 7.40 3.84
CA GLY A 91 5.62 8.75 3.65
C GLY A 91 4.84 9.55 2.59
N ALA A 92 4.93 10.88 2.65
CA ALA A 92 4.32 11.72 1.62
C ALA A 92 4.88 11.40 0.23
N ASN A 93 4.03 11.40 -0.80
CA ASN A 93 4.40 11.12 -2.19
C ASN A 93 5.13 9.77 -2.36
N SER A 94 4.75 8.76 -1.59
CA SER A 94 5.34 7.41 -1.66
C SER A 94 4.79 6.57 -2.81
N LEU A 95 3.71 7.01 -3.46
CA LEU A 95 3.20 6.43 -4.69
C LEU A 95 4.17 6.73 -5.85
N LYS A 96 4.85 5.69 -6.33
CA LYS A 96 5.79 5.75 -7.46
C LYS A 96 5.13 5.19 -8.71
N LEU A 97 5.09 5.98 -9.78
CA LEU A 97 4.48 5.57 -11.05
C LEU A 97 5.44 4.78 -11.96
N ASN A 98 6.74 4.73 -11.63
CA ASN A 98 7.77 3.94 -12.34
C ASN A 98 7.73 4.12 -13.87
N ASP A 99 7.93 5.36 -14.33
CA ASP A 99 7.85 5.78 -15.75
C ASP A 99 6.45 5.63 -16.39
N GLY A 100 5.46 5.19 -15.61
CA GLY A 100 4.06 5.13 -15.95
C GLY A 100 3.25 6.35 -15.53
N GLY A 101 1.94 6.15 -15.39
CA GLY A 101 0.95 7.21 -15.21
C GLY A 101 -0.35 6.67 -14.66
N LEU A 102 -1.19 7.57 -14.18
CA LEU A 102 -2.57 7.31 -13.77
C LEU A 102 -3.45 8.24 -14.60
N TYR A 103 -4.44 7.69 -15.28
CA TYR A 103 -5.28 8.44 -16.21
C TYR A 103 -6.76 8.21 -15.93
N ASP A 104 -7.56 9.27 -15.99
CA ASP A 104 -9.02 9.14 -16.04
C ASP A 104 -9.49 8.65 -17.43
N ILE A 105 -10.81 8.58 -17.61
CA ILE A 105 -11.43 8.21 -18.89
C ILE A 105 -11.27 9.28 -19.98
N ALA A 106 -11.02 10.54 -19.60
CA ALA A 106 -10.84 11.66 -20.51
C ALA A 106 -9.36 11.84 -20.95
N GLY A 107 -8.43 11.13 -20.32
CA GLY A 107 -6.98 11.20 -20.54
C GLY A 107 -6.24 12.19 -19.63
N ASN A 108 -6.90 12.77 -18.62
CA ASN A 108 -6.22 13.64 -17.65
C ASN A 108 -5.35 12.80 -16.71
N SER A 109 -4.14 13.30 -16.42
CA SER A 109 -3.18 12.58 -15.58
C SER A 109 -3.37 12.91 -14.10
N ALA A 110 -3.50 11.88 -13.27
CA ALA A 110 -3.56 12.04 -11.82
C ALA A 110 -2.17 12.33 -11.23
N GLY A 111 -2.09 13.32 -10.35
CA GLY A 111 -0.89 13.53 -9.54
C GLY A 111 -0.74 12.45 -8.47
N PRO A 112 0.45 11.84 -8.26
CA PRO A 112 0.64 10.82 -7.23
C PRO A 112 0.83 11.41 -5.83
N THR A 113 0.51 12.69 -5.65
CA THR A 113 0.81 13.43 -4.42
C THR A 113 -0.20 13.11 -3.34
N HIS A 114 0.29 12.80 -2.15
CA HIS A 114 -0.53 12.60 -0.96
C HIS A 114 0.28 12.97 0.29
N ASP A 115 -0.43 13.32 1.36
CA ASP A 115 0.19 13.61 2.65
C ASP A 115 0.76 12.35 3.30
N VAL A 116 1.60 12.56 4.32
CA VAL A 116 2.07 11.47 5.18
C VAL A 116 0.88 10.79 5.83
N VAL A 117 0.85 9.46 5.79
CA VAL A 117 -0.08 8.66 6.58
C VAL A 117 0.69 8.17 7.79
N VAL A 118 0.36 8.76 8.94
CA VAL A 118 0.85 8.26 10.23
C VAL A 118 -0.07 7.13 10.64
N VAL A 119 0.42 5.91 10.51
CA VAL A 119 -0.31 4.73 10.92
C VAL A 119 0.15 4.40 12.34
N GLY A 120 -0.79 4.33 13.28
CA GLY A 120 -0.47 4.06 14.68
C GLY A 120 -0.03 2.62 14.91
N THR A 121 0.14 2.26 16.18
CA THR A 121 0.62 0.93 16.63
C THR A 121 -0.30 -0.25 16.28
N ASP A 122 -1.44 0.00 15.65
CA ASP A 122 -2.40 -1.01 15.20
C ASP A 122 -1.88 -1.81 13.97
N HIS A 123 -0.78 -1.35 13.37
CA HIS A 123 -0.14 -1.95 12.20
C HIS A 123 1.35 -2.23 12.39
N ARG A 124 1.74 -2.74 13.58
CA ARG A 124 3.13 -3.16 13.88
C ARG A 124 3.57 -4.38 13.07
N VAL A 125 4.88 -4.59 12.94
CA VAL A 125 5.48 -5.76 12.31
C VAL A 125 6.43 -6.45 13.27
N ASP A 126 6.23 -7.74 13.52
CA ASP A 126 7.15 -8.54 14.33
C ASP A 126 7.38 -9.92 13.71
N THR A 127 8.58 -10.13 13.16
CA THR A 127 9.01 -11.42 12.59
C THR A 127 9.91 -12.25 13.52
N THR A 128 10.07 -11.84 14.77
CA THR A 128 10.94 -12.49 15.76
C THR A 128 10.26 -13.63 16.52
N VAL A 129 8.92 -13.71 16.49
CA VAL A 129 8.17 -14.80 17.09
C VAL A 129 8.51 -16.09 16.33
N ARG A 130 9.26 -16.98 16.99
CA ARG A 130 9.40 -18.37 16.53
C ARG A 130 7.98 -18.94 16.47
N ASP A 131 7.64 -19.61 15.37
CA ASP A 131 6.48 -20.51 15.28
C ASP A 131 6.30 -21.17 16.66
N HIS A 132 5.19 -20.88 17.33
CA HIS A 132 4.97 -21.40 18.68
C HIS A 132 4.99 -22.91 18.55
N GLY A 133 6.11 -23.50 18.94
CA GLY A 133 6.33 -24.93 18.88
C GLY A 133 5.25 -25.60 19.70
N ILE A 134 4.23 -26.12 19.03
CA ILE A 134 3.38 -27.14 19.61
C ILE A 134 4.22 -28.41 19.65
N ARG A 135 4.88 -28.63 20.79
CA ARG A 135 5.16 -29.94 21.38
C ARG A 135 4.97 -29.77 22.88
N PRO A 136 4.10 -30.54 23.52
CA PRO A 136 4.27 -32.00 23.64
C PRO A 136 3.23 -32.84 22.89
#